data_AF-A0A2N5SVM6-F1
#
_entry.id   AF-A0A2N5SVM6-F1
#
_cell.length_a   1.000
_cell.length_b   1.000
_cell.length_c   1.000
_cell.angle_alpha   90.00
_cell.angle_beta   90.00
_cell.angle_gamma   90.00
#
_symmetry.space_group_name_H-M   'P 1'
#
loop_
_entity.id
_entity.type
_entity.pdbx_description
1 polymer ?
#
loop_
_entity_poly.entity_id
_entity_poly.type
_entity_poly.pdbx_seq_one_letter_code
_entity_poly.pdbx_strand_id
1 'polypeptide(L)'
;MHIPHPAQHPRKDFQSAGVQVLKKISKKNDVSLAKAIEERALLCYRNPAKHLQTKAVVNLVRGKNTFLLAGTGFGKSRIPEMFYELIPKHTGAVILVLNPLDSLGNNQVSEKVAAGFTAINLTKLTFNPCEASKI
;
A
#
# COMPACT_ATOMS: atom_id res chain seq x y z
N MET A 1 28.32 -1.38 -31.19
CA MET A 1 27.35 -0.31 -30.91
C MET A 1 27.38 -0.03 -29.41
N HIS A 2 27.81 1.16 -29.00
CA HIS A 2 27.89 1.53 -27.58
C HIS A 2 26.59 2.27 -27.22
N ILE A 3 25.79 1.70 -26.35
CA ILE A 3 24.54 2.32 -25.88
C ILE A 3 24.93 3.26 -24.73
N PRO A 4 24.73 4.59 -24.86
CA PRO A 4 25.08 5.52 -23.81
C PRO A 4 24.22 5.25 -22.57
N HIS A 5 24.85 5.25 -21.39
CA HIS A 5 24.12 5.21 -20.13
C HIS A 5 23.33 6.51 -19.97
N PRO A 6 22.03 6.44 -19.59
CA PRO A 6 21.25 7.63 -19.35
C PRO A 6 21.88 8.44 -18.20
N ALA A 7 21.95 9.76 -18.40
CA ALA A 7 22.50 10.68 -17.41
C ALA A 7 21.78 10.51 -16.06
N GLN A 8 22.52 10.11 -15.04
CA GLN A 8 22.02 10.06 -13.67
C GLN A 8 21.71 11.49 -13.22
N HIS A 9 20.44 11.87 -13.31
CA HIS A 9 19.98 13.11 -12.70
C HIS A 9 20.09 12.95 -11.18
N PRO A 10 20.68 13.91 -10.45
CA PRO A 10 20.64 13.89 -9.01
C PRO A 10 19.18 13.82 -8.60
N ARG A 11 18.80 12.74 -7.91
CA ARG A 11 17.48 12.62 -7.31
C ARG A 11 17.36 13.80 -6.37
N LYS A 12 16.47 14.74 -6.67
CA LYS A 12 16.05 15.74 -5.70
C LYS A 12 15.61 14.96 -4.47
N ASP A 13 16.33 15.14 -3.37
CA ASP A 13 15.92 14.63 -2.07
C ASP A 13 14.57 15.30 -1.78
N PHE A 14 13.49 14.57 -2.04
CA PHE A 14 12.18 14.90 -1.54
C PHE A 14 12.24 14.73 -0.02
N GLN A 15 12.87 15.66 0.69
CA GLN A 15 12.56 15.91 2.09
C GLN A 15 11.18 16.57 2.15
N SER A 16 10.16 15.86 1.69
CA SER A 16 8.79 16.28 1.92
C SER A 16 8.41 15.85 3.32
N ALA A 17 7.68 16.71 4.03
CA ALA A 17 6.86 16.35 5.17
C ALA A 17 5.72 15.41 4.74
N GLY A 18 6.04 14.34 4.01
CA GLY A 18 5.10 13.37 3.47
C GLY A 18 4.60 12.42 4.55
N VAL A 19 3.65 11.58 4.16
CA VAL A 19 3.07 10.55 5.02
C VAL A 19 4.18 9.61 5.52
N GLN A 20 4.36 9.55 6.84
CA GLN A 20 5.33 8.65 7.47
C GLN A 20 4.60 7.58 8.29
N VAL A 21 5.13 6.36 8.26
CA VAL A 21 4.74 5.33 9.22
C VAL A 21 5.18 5.72 10.64
N LEU A 22 4.52 5.15 11.65
CA LEU A 22 4.85 5.39 13.04
C LEU A 22 6.35 5.19 13.33
N LYS A 23 7.01 6.16 14.00
CA LYS A 23 8.44 6.07 14.35
C LYS A 23 8.80 4.78 15.11
N LYS A 24 7.89 4.29 15.97
CA LYS A 24 8.06 3.02 16.70
C LYS A 24 8.07 1.79 15.78
N ILE A 25 7.45 1.88 14.60
CA ILE A 25 7.40 0.83 13.58
C ILE A 25 8.63 0.93 12.68
N SER A 26 8.99 2.13 12.21
CA SER A 26 10.16 2.31 11.35
C SER A 26 11.47 1.96 12.04
N LYS A 27 11.60 2.17 13.36
CA LYS A 27 12.80 1.83 14.14
C LYS A 27 12.96 0.34 14.48
N LYS A 28 11.93 -0.50 14.29
CA LYS A 28 12.03 -1.95 14.52
C LYS A 28 13.00 -2.58 13.52
N ASN A 29 13.74 -3.61 13.93
CA ASN A 29 14.45 -4.47 12.97
C ASN A 29 13.45 -5.26 12.10
N ASP A 30 13.88 -5.75 10.95
CA ASP A 30 12.98 -6.36 9.95
C ASP A 30 12.23 -7.59 10.49
N VAL A 31 12.84 -8.40 11.36
CA VAL A 31 12.19 -9.58 11.97
C VAL A 31 11.05 -9.14 12.89
N SER A 32 11.31 -8.20 13.79
CA SER A 32 10.31 -7.67 14.72
C SER A 32 9.22 -6.85 14.03
N LEU A 33 9.54 -6.20 12.90
CA LEU A 33 8.59 -5.52 12.05
C LEU A 33 7.66 -6.51 11.34
N ALA A 34 8.23 -7.56 10.72
CA ALA A 34 7.47 -8.61 10.06
C ALA A 34 6.46 -9.26 11.01
N LYS A 35 6.90 -9.62 12.22
CA LYS A 35 6.01 -10.18 13.25
C LYS A 35 4.84 -9.26 13.60
N ALA A 36 5.11 -7.96 13.79
CA ALA A 36 4.06 -6.98 14.10
C ALA A 36 3.05 -6.80 12.95
N ILE A 37 3.53 -6.88 11.69
CA ILE A 37 2.67 -6.86 10.50
C ILE A 37 1.78 -8.10 10.47
N GLU A 38 2.36 -9.28 10.69
CA GLU A 38 1.64 -10.56 10.67
C GLU A 38 0.58 -10.67 11.78
N GLU A 39 0.90 -10.23 13.00
CA GLU A 39 -0.05 -10.18 14.12
C GLU A 39 -1.24 -9.28 13.78
N ARG A 40 -0.98 -8.08 13.24
CA ARG A 40 -2.06 -7.16 12.86
C ARG A 40 -2.89 -7.68 11.69
N ALA A 41 -2.25 -8.33 10.72
CA ALA A 41 -2.94 -8.95 9.60
C ALA A 41 -3.83 -10.11 10.06
N LEU A 42 -3.38 -10.92 11.01
CA LEU A 42 -4.19 -12.00 11.58
C LEU A 42 -5.43 -11.45 12.28
N LEU A 43 -5.29 -10.36 13.05
CA LEU A 43 -6.42 -9.70 13.71
C LEU A 43 -7.44 -9.11 12.73
N CYS A 44 -6.97 -8.44 11.68
CA CYS A 44 -7.83 -7.76 10.71
C CYS A 44 -8.56 -8.75 9.78
N TYR A 45 -7.86 -9.75 9.25
CA TYR A 45 -8.40 -10.61 8.19
C TYR A 45 -8.75 -12.03 8.67
N ARG A 46 -8.52 -12.35 9.95
CA ARG A 46 -8.67 -13.71 10.52
C ARG A 46 -7.91 -14.80 9.79
N ASN A 47 -6.90 -14.41 9.01
CA ASN A 47 -6.08 -15.28 8.18
C ASN A 47 -4.64 -14.73 8.15
N PRO A 48 -3.62 -15.56 8.42
CA PRO A 48 -2.23 -15.14 8.36
C PRO A 48 -1.86 -14.41 7.06
N ALA A 49 -0.92 -13.47 7.16
CA ALA A 49 -0.28 -12.89 5.99
C ALA A 49 0.67 -13.90 5.35
N LYS A 50 0.71 -13.94 4.02
CA LYS A 50 1.69 -14.76 3.29
C LYS A 50 3.06 -14.09 3.36
N HIS A 51 4.12 -14.89 3.40
CA HIS A 51 5.50 -14.41 3.52
C HIS A 51 5.86 -13.27 2.53
N LEU A 52 5.51 -13.41 1.24
CA LEU A 52 5.81 -12.37 0.25
C LEU A 52 4.99 -11.09 0.44
N GLN A 53 3.79 -11.17 1.03
CA GLN A 53 3.03 -9.97 1.39
C GLN A 53 3.73 -9.23 2.54
N THR A 54 4.11 -9.96 3.60
CA THR A 54 4.86 -9.37 4.73
C THR A 54 6.16 -8.74 4.27
N LYS A 55 6.93 -9.45 3.44
CA LYS A 55 8.19 -8.94 2.88
C LYS A 55 7.98 -7.67 2.05
N ALA A 56 6.91 -7.61 1.27
CA ALA A 56 6.57 -6.41 0.51
C ALA A 56 6.26 -5.21 1.42
N VAL A 57 5.45 -5.41 2.46
CA VAL A 57 5.13 -4.34 3.42
C VAL A 57 6.36 -3.87 4.19
N VAL A 58 7.25 -4.79 4.59
CA VAL A 58 8.54 -4.43 5.21
C VAL A 58 9.34 -3.52 4.27
N ASN A 59 9.47 -3.87 3.00
CA ASN A 59 10.19 -3.03 2.03
C ASN A 59 9.54 -1.65 1.86
N LEU A 60 8.21 -1.57 1.82
CA LEU A 60 7.48 -0.29 1.76
C LEU A 60 7.73 0.58 3.00
N VAL A 61 7.73 -0.02 4.20
CA VAL A 61 8.10 0.67 5.46
C VAL A 61 9.53 1.21 5.43
N ARG A 62 10.43 0.56 4.68
CA ARG A 62 11.81 1.02 4.45
C ARG A 62 11.95 2.03 3.32
N GLY A 63 10.85 2.49 2.73
CA GLY A 63 10.86 3.45 1.61
C GLY A 63 11.39 2.86 0.31
N LYS A 64 11.34 1.53 0.13
CA LYS A 64 11.81 0.86 -1.09
C LYS A 64 10.67 0.67 -2.09
N ASN A 65 10.94 1.01 -3.34
CA ASN A 65 10.12 0.56 -4.47
C ASN A 65 10.18 -0.96 -4.54
N THR A 66 9.01 -1.61 -4.58
CA THR A 66 8.89 -3.06 -4.46
C THR A 66 8.07 -3.64 -5.61
N PHE A 67 8.66 -4.58 -6.33
CA PHE A 67 7.95 -5.40 -7.31
C PHE A 67 7.63 -6.77 -6.69
N LEU A 68 6.39 -7.23 -6.85
CA LEU A 68 5.95 -8.54 -6.42
C LEU A 68 5.42 -9.32 -7.62
N LEU A 69 6.04 -10.46 -7.91
CA LEU A 69 5.51 -11.43 -8.86
C LEU A 69 4.62 -12.43 -8.11
N ALA A 70 3.31 -12.40 -8.36
CA ALA A 70 2.35 -13.31 -7.75
C ALA A 70 1.09 -13.49 -8.61
N GLY A 71 0.61 -14.74 -8.67
CA GLY A 71 -0.57 -15.11 -9.45
C GLY A 71 -1.89 -14.51 -8.95
N THR A 72 -2.96 -14.79 -9.69
CA THR A 72 -4.35 -14.51 -9.27
C THR A 72 -4.69 -15.30 -8.01
N GLY A 73 -5.54 -14.76 -7.14
CA GLY A 73 -5.89 -15.38 -5.85
C GLY A 73 -4.78 -15.30 -4.78
N PHE A 74 -3.62 -14.71 -5.08
CA PHE A 74 -2.57 -14.55 -4.07
C PHE A 74 -2.99 -13.63 -2.91
N GLY A 75 -3.94 -12.71 -3.13
CA GLY A 75 -4.36 -11.70 -2.15
C GLY A 75 -3.52 -10.43 -2.21
N LYS A 76 -3.16 -9.97 -3.42
CA LYS A 76 -2.30 -8.80 -3.61
C LYS A 76 -2.87 -7.51 -3.00
N SER A 77 -4.20 -7.37 -2.95
CA SER A 77 -4.93 -6.25 -2.33
C SER A 77 -4.55 -6.03 -0.86
N ARG A 78 -4.25 -7.09 -0.12
CA ARG A 78 -3.86 -6.98 1.31
C ARG A 78 -2.56 -6.21 1.55
N ILE A 79 -1.67 -6.08 0.56
CA ILE A 79 -0.37 -5.41 0.73
C ILE A 79 -0.53 -3.92 1.01
N PRO A 80 -1.21 -3.13 0.15
CA PRO A 80 -1.47 -1.73 0.45
C PRO A 80 -2.29 -1.55 1.74
N GLU A 81 -3.26 -2.43 2.01
CA GLU A 81 -4.08 -2.35 3.23
C GLU A 81 -3.25 -2.54 4.51
N MET A 82 -2.40 -3.57 4.54
CA MET A 82 -1.48 -3.79 5.67
C MET A 82 -0.48 -2.65 5.83
N PHE A 83 -0.01 -2.06 4.73
CA PHE A 83 0.86 -0.88 4.79
C PHE A 83 0.13 0.35 5.34
N TYR A 84 -1.11 0.60 4.89
CA TYR A 84 -1.96 1.70 5.35
C TYR A 84 -2.16 1.66 6.86
N GLU A 85 -2.43 0.48 7.42
CA GLU A 85 -2.64 0.30 8.85
C GLU A 85 -1.44 0.76 9.71
N LEU A 86 -0.21 0.73 9.17
CA LEU A 86 1.00 1.19 9.87
C LEU A 86 1.16 2.71 9.92
N ILE A 87 0.35 3.44 9.16
CA ILE A 87 0.36 4.90 9.05
C ILE A 87 -0.58 5.49 10.13
N PRO A 88 -0.18 6.56 10.85
CA PRO A 88 -1.06 7.20 11.82
C PRO A 88 -2.31 7.79 11.14
N LYS A 89 -3.51 7.42 11.58
CA LYS A 89 -4.79 7.82 10.95
C LYS A 89 -4.99 9.34 10.86
N HIS A 90 -4.50 10.12 11.83
CA HIS A 90 -4.60 11.58 11.83
C HIS A 90 -3.81 12.26 10.70
N THR A 91 -2.96 11.54 9.97
CA THR A 91 -2.21 12.10 8.83
C THR A 91 -3.08 12.28 7.57
N GLY A 92 -4.29 11.73 7.53
CA GLY A 92 -5.15 11.79 6.34
C GLY A 92 -4.51 11.11 5.12
N ALA A 93 -3.68 10.10 5.35
CA ALA A 93 -2.96 9.40 4.29
C ALA A 93 -3.92 8.74 3.30
N VAL A 94 -3.53 8.71 2.03
CA VAL A 94 -4.26 8.03 0.96
C VAL A 94 -3.30 7.09 0.24
N ILE A 95 -3.74 5.85 0.00
CA ILE A 95 -3.04 4.93 -0.90
C ILE A 95 -3.76 4.92 -2.25
N LEU A 96 -3.05 5.36 -3.29
CA LEU A 96 -3.51 5.27 -4.66
C LEU A 96 -3.18 3.89 -5.24
N VAL A 97 -4.19 3.19 -5.74
CA VAL A 97 -4.06 1.91 -6.45
C VAL A 97 -4.52 2.11 -7.88
N LEU A 98 -3.63 1.91 -8.85
CA LEU A 98 -3.95 1.97 -10.27
C LEU A 98 -4.41 0.60 -10.75
N ASN A 99 -5.65 0.51 -11.24
CA ASN A 99 -6.24 -0.71 -11.74
C ASN A 99 -6.42 -0.64 -13.25
N PRO A 100 -6.20 -1.75 -13.98
CA PRO A 100 -6.40 -1.79 -15.43
C PRO A 100 -7.88 -1.85 -15.84
N LEU A 101 -8.79 -2.21 -14.92
CA LEU A 101 -10.20 -2.45 -15.19
C LEU A 101 -11.08 -1.91 -14.05
N ASP A 102 -12.21 -1.30 -14.41
CA ASP A 102 -13.17 -0.75 -13.45
C ASP A 102 -13.82 -1.85 -12.59
N SER A 103 -14.20 -2.97 -13.21
CA SER A 103 -14.79 -4.12 -12.51
C SER A 103 -13.86 -4.69 -11.44
N LEU A 104 -12.56 -4.73 -11.72
CA LEU A 104 -11.55 -5.15 -10.75
C LEU A 104 -11.45 -4.14 -9.60
N GLY A 105 -11.47 -2.84 -9.89
CA GLY A 105 -11.48 -1.79 -8.87
C GLY A 105 -12.70 -1.88 -7.95
N ASN A 106 -13.89 -2.09 -8.51
CA ASN A 106 -15.13 -2.22 -7.74
C ASN A 106 -15.10 -3.43 -6.79
N ASN A 107 -14.61 -4.59 -7.27
CA ASN A 107 -14.45 -5.77 -6.41
C ASN A 107 -13.48 -5.50 -5.26
N GLN A 108 -12.35 -4.84 -5.53
CA GLN A 108 -11.39 -4.47 -4.48
C GLN A 108 -11.97 -3.48 -3.47
N VAL A 109 -12.81 -2.52 -3.89
CA VAL A 109 -13.49 -1.61 -2.97
C VAL A 109 -14.43 -2.39 -2.06
N SER A 110 -15.23 -3.31 -2.61
CA SER A 110 -16.13 -4.15 -1.81
C SER A 110 -15.37 -4.97 -0.77
N GLU A 111 -14.24 -5.59 -1.15
CA GLU A 111 -13.39 -6.35 -0.22
C GLU A 111 -12.82 -5.47 0.91
N LYS A 112 -12.37 -4.26 0.56
CA LYS A 112 -11.82 -3.29 1.53
C LYS A 112 -12.85 -2.78 2.52
N VAL A 113 -14.04 -2.43 2.04
CA VAL A 113 -15.15 -1.99 2.90
C VAL A 113 -15.55 -3.12 3.85
N ALA A 114 -15.61 -4.36 3.36
CA ALA A 114 -15.86 -5.53 4.21
C ALA A 114 -14.77 -5.76 5.28
N ALA A 115 -13.53 -5.37 4.99
CA ALA A 115 -12.41 -5.38 5.95
C ALA A 115 -12.34 -4.11 6.84
N GLY A 116 -13.29 -3.18 6.71
CA GLY A 116 -13.40 -1.98 7.56
C GLY A 116 -12.61 -0.77 7.07
N PHE A 117 -12.16 -0.75 5.82
CA PHE A 117 -11.49 0.40 5.21
C PHE A 117 -12.47 1.31 4.48
N THR A 118 -12.23 2.63 4.53
CA THR A 118 -12.79 3.57 3.57
C THR A 118 -12.05 3.45 2.24
N ALA A 119 -12.77 3.18 1.16
CA ALA A 119 -12.20 3.06 -0.18
C ALA A 119 -13.17 3.55 -1.24
N ILE A 120 -12.64 4.11 -2.32
CA ILE A 120 -13.40 4.56 -3.49
C ILE A 120 -12.68 4.12 -4.77
N ASN A 121 -13.44 3.74 -5.79
CA ASN A 121 -12.93 3.51 -7.13
C ASN A 121 -13.30 4.71 -8.00
N LEU A 122 -12.31 5.40 -8.55
CA LEU A 122 -12.50 6.59 -9.36
C LEU A 122 -12.09 6.28 -10.81
N THR A 123 -13.01 6.53 -11.73
CA THR A 123 -12.80 6.50 -13.17
C THR A 123 -12.63 7.93 -13.68
N LYS A 124 -12.34 8.09 -14.98
CA LYS A 124 -12.29 9.42 -15.61
C LYS A 124 -13.56 10.25 -15.35
N LEU A 125 -14.73 9.61 -15.30
CA LEU A 125 -16.02 10.28 -15.12
C LEU A 125 -16.37 10.53 -13.65
N THR A 126 -15.87 9.69 -12.73
CA THR A 126 -16.19 9.79 -11.30
C THR A 126 -15.13 10.53 -10.48
N PHE A 127 -14.01 10.94 -11.09
CA PHE A 127 -12.98 11.75 -10.42
C PHE A 127 -13.43 13.21 -10.20
N ASN A 128 -14.38 13.41 -9.27
CA ASN A 128 -14.96 14.71 -8.94
C ASN A 128 -15.32 14.80 -7.43
N PRO A 129 -15.52 16.01 -6.88
CA PRO A 129 -15.80 16.21 -5.45
C PRO A 129 -17.11 15.56 -4.96
N CYS A 130 -18.13 15.46 -5.82
CA CYS A 130 -19.41 14.87 -5.44
C CYS A 130 -19.25 13.38 -5.13
N GLU A 131 -18.51 12.63 -5.95
CA GLU A 131 -18.20 11.24 -5.68
C GLU A 131 -17.30 11.07 -4.45
N ALA A 132 -16.32 11.96 -4.25
CA ALA A 132 -15.44 11.93 -3.09
C ALA A 132 -16.18 12.13 -1.75
N SER A 133 -17.30 12.87 -1.73
CA SER A 133 -18.10 13.09 -0.51
C SER A 133 -18.93 11.88 -0.05
N LYS A 134 -18.96 10.79 -0.82
CA LYS A 134 -19.74 9.57 -0.50
C LYS A 134 -19.00 8.59 0.40
N ILE A 135 -17.74 8.86 0.74
CA ILE A 135 -16.85 7.97 1.50
C ILE A 135 -16.35 8.56 2.81
#